data_AF-A0A530YC44-F1
#
_entry.id   AF-A0A530YC44-F1
#
_cell.length_a   1.000
_cell.length_b   1.000
_cell.length_c   1.000
_cell.angle_alpha   90.00
_cell.angle_beta   90.00
_cell.angle_gamma   90.00
#
_symmetry.space_group_name_H-M   'P 1'
#
loop_
_entity.id
_entity.type
_entity.pdbx_description
1 polymer ?
#
loop_
_entity_poly.entity_id
_entity_poly.type
_entity_poly.pdbx_seq_one_letter_code
_entity_poly.pdbx_strand_id
1 'polypeptide(L)'
;MAKLNFKTESITSTPLDVARSFIAAGIPVFPCHEREVEEVDTSTGEIVTRPEKSPYTSNGLKGATRSERIINIWFNERHPSALIGVPTGEPLGAWVLDLDRHGDRDGHDWLADMEAIHGPLPETARAKTANGGTHVFFKNVEGIRNRAAIAPGVDSRGQDGYVCGPGSVMADGRRYGWVDRDGTPYEPVGIPDFADAPQWLLD
;
A
#
# COMPACT_ATOMS: atom_id res chain seq x y z
N MET A 1 -40.40 -17.51 19.31
CA MET A 1 -39.11 -17.91 18.71
C MET A 1 -38.16 -16.73 18.79
N ALA A 2 -37.09 -16.83 19.57
CA ALA A 2 -36.10 -15.76 19.70
C ALA A 2 -35.25 -15.68 18.42
N LYS A 3 -35.22 -14.51 17.78
CA LYS A 3 -34.29 -14.24 16.67
C LYS A 3 -32.89 -14.07 17.28
N LEU A 4 -32.02 -15.04 17.01
CA LEU A 4 -30.63 -15.01 17.40
C LEU A 4 -29.91 -14.02 16.47
N ASN A 5 -29.77 -12.77 16.91
CA ASN A 5 -29.00 -11.76 16.20
C ASN A 5 -27.51 -12.01 16.44
N PHE A 6 -26.89 -12.86 15.62
CA PHE A 6 -25.43 -12.87 15.51
C PHE A 6 -25.01 -11.57 14.82
N LYS A 7 -24.47 -10.62 15.59
CA LYS A 7 -23.52 -9.68 15.03
C LYS A 7 -22.25 -10.49 14.76
N THR A 8 -22.01 -10.84 13.51
CA THR A 8 -20.67 -11.30 13.11
C THR A 8 -19.74 -10.13 13.40
N GLU A 9 -18.92 -10.24 14.44
CA GLU A 9 -17.81 -9.30 14.62
C GLU A 9 -17.00 -9.37 13.32
N SER A 10 -16.79 -8.21 12.70
CA SER A 10 -15.82 -8.07 11.61
C SER A 10 -14.50 -8.57 12.17
N ILE A 11 -14.05 -9.74 11.69
CA ILE A 11 -12.73 -10.25 11.99
C ILE A 11 -11.77 -9.24 11.39
N THR A 12 -11.13 -8.43 12.22
CA THR A 12 -10.04 -7.56 11.78
C THR A 12 -8.90 -8.47 11.35
N SER A 13 -8.63 -8.54 10.04
CA SER A 13 -7.53 -9.31 9.48
C SER A 13 -6.22 -8.93 10.15
N THR A 14 -5.48 -9.91 10.66
CA THR A 14 -4.15 -9.66 11.23
C THR A 14 -3.17 -9.30 10.11
N PRO A 15 -2.03 -8.64 10.39
CA PRO A 15 -0.99 -8.43 9.39
C PRO A 15 -0.52 -9.74 8.72
N LEU A 16 -0.55 -10.86 9.46
CA LEU A 16 -0.26 -12.18 8.89
C LEU A 16 -1.29 -12.60 7.85
N ASP A 17 -2.59 -12.41 8.11
CA ASP A 17 -3.66 -12.74 7.17
C ASP A 17 -3.58 -11.88 5.90
N VAL A 18 -3.26 -10.59 6.08
CA VAL A 18 -3.05 -9.67 4.95
C VAL A 18 -1.82 -10.08 4.14
N ALA A 19 -0.68 -10.34 4.78
CA ALA A 19 0.51 -10.80 4.07
C ALA A 19 0.27 -12.12 3.31
N ARG A 20 -0.50 -13.04 3.90
CA ARG A 20 -0.90 -14.30 3.26
C ARG A 20 -1.76 -14.09 2.01
N SER A 21 -2.66 -13.10 2.01
CA SER A 21 -3.49 -12.81 0.83
C SER A 21 -2.65 -12.31 -0.35
N PHE A 22 -1.64 -11.46 -0.10
CA PHE A 22 -0.71 -11.00 -1.14
C PHE A 22 0.13 -12.13 -1.72
N ILE A 23 0.74 -12.98 -0.87
CA ILE A 23 1.58 -14.08 -1.39
C ILE A 23 0.75 -15.15 -2.11
N ALA A 24 -0.52 -15.34 -1.72
CA ALA A 24 -1.46 -16.21 -2.43
C ALA A 24 -1.80 -15.66 -3.82
N ALA A 25 -1.81 -14.33 -3.99
CA ALA A 25 -1.89 -13.67 -5.29
C ALA A 25 -0.54 -13.61 -6.03
N GLY A 26 0.52 -14.26 -5.50
CA GLY A 26 1.83 -14.31 -6.14
C GLY A 26 2.67 -13.05 -5.96
N ILE A 27 2.26 -12.12 -5.10
CA ILE A 27 2.93 -10.83 -4.84
C ILE A 27 3.86 -10.96 -3.61
N PRO A 28 5.15 -10.66 -3.72
CA PRO A 28 6.05 -10.66 -2.57
C PRO A 28 5.77 -9.46 -1.65
N VAL A 29 5.95 -9.64 -0.35
CA VAL A 29 5.76 -8.57 0.65
C VAL A 29 6.90 -8.54 1.67
N PHE A 30 6.98 -7.45 2.45
CA PHE A 30 7.93 -7.28 3.55
C PHE A 30 7.31 -6.44 4.68
N PRO A 31 7.77 -6.57 5.94
CA PRO A 31 7.27 -5.78 7.05
C PRO A 31 7.78 -4.34 7.01
N CYS A 32 6.90 -3.38 7.29
CA CYS A 32 7.22 -1.97 7.50
C CYS A 32 6.82 -1.49 8.91
N HIS A 33 7.52 -0.48 9.40
CA HIS A 33 7.26 0.15 10.70
C HIS A 33 5.88 0.83 10.74
N GLU A 34 5.06 0.50 11.74
CA GLU A 34 3.73 1.07 11.97
C GLU A 34 3.75 2.41 12.71
N ARG A 35 4.93 2.80 13.21
CA ARG A 35 5.24 4.04 13.91
C ARG A 35 6.73 4.36 13.76
N GLU A 36 7.10 5.60 14.01
CA GLU A 36 8.50 5.96 14.19
C GLU A 36 9.08 5.25 15.43
N VAL A 37 10.31 4.76 15.31
CA VAL A 37 11.06 4.14 16.41
C VAL A 37 12.51 4.60 16.41
N GLU A 38 13.11 4.65 17.58
CA GLU A 38 14.57 4.75 17.73
C GLU A 38 15.13 3.37 18.02
N GLU A 39 16.16 2.97 17.27
CA GLU A 39 16.86 1.70 17.46
C GLU A 39 18.37 1.92 17.49
N VAL A 40 19.10 1.00 18.12
CA VAL A 40 20.57 1.03 18.09
C VAL A 40 21.03 0.25 16.87
N ASP A 41 21.78 0.90 15.98
CA ASP A 41 22.49 0.21 14.91
C ASP A 41 23.56 -0.69 15.54
N THR A 42 23.38 -2.01 15.43
CA THR A 42 24.30 -2.96 16.08
C THR A 42 25.70 -2.99 15.47
N SER A 43 25.88 -2.41 14.28
CA SER A 43 27.18 -2.35 13.60
C SER A 43 27.99 -1.11 13.99
N THR A 44 27.33 0.03 14.25
CA THR A 44 27.98 1.30 14.60
C THR A 44 27.83 1.67 16.08
N GLY A 45 26.81 1.14 16.76
CA GLY A 45 26.41 1.51 18.11
C GLY A 45 25.62 2.82 18.22
N GLU A 46 25.28 3.44 17.09
CA GLU A 46 24.56 4.71 17.05
C GLU A 46 23.05 4.52 17.21
N ILE A 47 22.38 5.51 17.79
CA ILE A 47 20.92 5.58 17.79
C ILE A 47 20.46 6.08 16.42
N VAL A 48 19.63 5.29 15.77
CA VAL A 48 19.06 5.59 14.45
C VAL A 48 17.54 5.68 14.57
N THR A 49 16.98 6.77 14.07
CA THR A 49 15.53 6.92 13.93
C THR A 49 15.06 6.23 12.66
N ARG A 50 14.11 5.30 12.80
CA ARG A 50 13.38 4.68 11.70
C ARG A 50 11.99 5.34 11.60
N PRO A 51 11.69 6.05 10.51
CA PRO A 51 10.40 6.71 10.37
C PRO A 51 9.26 5.70 10.23
N GLU A 52 8.02 6.14 10.48
CA GLU A 52 6.87 5.32 10.11
C GLU A 52 6.92 4.92 8.63
N LYS A 53 6.41 3.73 8.31
CA LYS A 53 6.32 3.12 6.98
C LYS A 53 7.66 2.69 6.38
N SER A 54 8.80 2.91 7.04
CA SER A 54 10.07 2.38 6.56
C SER A 54 10.13 0.86 6.65
N PRO A 55 10.94 0.17 5.84
CA PRO A 55 11.10 -1.29 5.94
C PRO A 55 11.77 -1.71 7.24
N TYR A 56 11.34 -2.83 7.83
CA TYR A 56 12.09 -3.56 8.87
C TYR A 56 13.23 -4.39 8.28
N THR A 57 13.22 -4.64 6.97
CA THR A 57 14.25 -5.42 6.27
C THR A 57 15.52 -4.59 6.05
N SER A 58 16.69 -5.18 6.34
CA SER A 58 17.99 -4.50 6.20
C SER A 58 18.36 -4.14 4.75
N ASN A 59 17.80 -4.85 3.77
CA ASN A 59 17.96 -4.55 2.34
C ASN A 59 16.73 -3.84 1.74
N GLY A 60 15.86 -3.26 2.60
CA GLY A 60 14.67 -2.53 2.19
C GLY A 60 13.68 -3.40 1.39
N LEU A 61 13.02 -2.80 0.39
CA LEU A 61 12.03 -3.49 -0.45
C LEU A 61 12.58 -4.73 -1.19
N LYS A 62 13.90 -4.82 -1.39
CA LYS A 62 14.55 -5.96 -2.03
C LYS A 62 14.51 -7.23 -1.16
N GLY A 63 14.13 -7.08 0.11
CA GLY A 63 13.87 -8.18 1.02
C GLY A 63 12.51 -8.85 0.80
N ALA A 64 11.61 -8.28 -0.02
CA ALA A 64 10.28 -8.81 -0.23
C ALA A 64 10.29 -10.29 -0.63
N THR A 65 9.37 -11.08 -0.09
CA THR A 65 9.33 -12.53 -0.32
C THR A 65 7.91 -13.06 -0.39
N ARG A 66 7.79 -14.24 -1.00
CA ARG A 66 6.56 -15.07 -1.01
C ARG A 66 6.67 -16.30 -0.11
N SER A 67 7.79 -16.44 0.60
CA SER A 67 8.03 -17.60 1.46
C SER A 67 7.13 -17.54 2.68
N GLU A 68 6.13 -18.42 2.75
CA GLU A 68 5.20 -18.51 3.89
C GLU A 68 5.93 -18.63 5.24
N ARG A 69 7.03 -19.39 5.28
CA ARG A 69 7.87 -19.51 6.47
C ARG A 69 8.42 -18.16 6.92
N ILE A 70 8.94 -17.34 6.00
CA ILE A 70 9.48 -16.02 6.33
C ILE A 70 8.34 -15.07 6.73
N ILE A 71 7.21 -15.12 6.03
CA ILE A 71 6.01 -14.33 6.35
C ILE A 71 5.48 -14.64 7.76
N ASN A 72 5.42 -15.92 8.16
CA ASN A 72 5.07 -16.31 9.53
C ASN A 72 6.07 -15.71 10.55
N ILE A 73 7.37 -15.82 10.30
CA ILE A 73 8.38 -15.25 11.22
C ILE A 73 8.20 -13.73 11.35
N TRP A 74 8.00 -13.02 10.26
CA TRP A 74 7.85 -11.56 10.29
C TRP A 74 6.55 -11.12 10.94
N PHE A 75 5.41 -11.62 10.49
CA PHE A 75 4.10 -11.07 10.85
C PHE A 75 3.39 -11.80 11.98
N ASN A 76 3.88 -12.96 12.43
CA ASN A 76 3.36 -13.65 13.60
C ASN A 76 4.29 -13.51 14.82
N GLU A 77 5.60 -13.69 14.61
CA GLU A 77 6.55 -13.84 15.72
C GLU A 77 7.28 -12.54 16.06
N ARG A 78 7.78 -11.81 15.06
CA ARG A 78 8.66 -10.64 15.29
C ARG A 78 7.94 -9.30 15.30
N HIS A 79 7.02 -9.11 14.35
CA HIS A 79 6.36 -7.83 14.10
C HIS A 79 4.86 -8.01 13.83
N PRO A 80 4.08 -8.48 14.83
CA PRO A 80 2.65 -8.74 14.66
C PRO A 80 1.80 -7.48 14.43
N SER A 81 2.41 -6.29 14.53
CA SER A 81 1.81 -4.98 14.24
C SER A 81 2.33 -4.33 12.95
N ALA A 82 3.28 -4.95 12.24
CA ALA A 82 3.91 -4.32 11.08
C ALA A 82 2.90 -4.04 9.95
N LEU A 83 3.14 -2.94 9.24
CA LEU A 83 2.48 -2.66 7.98
C LEU A 83 3.00 -3.62 6.90
N ILE A 84 2.19 -3.85 5.87
CA ILE A 84 2.55 -4.70 4.74
C ILE A 84 3.19 -3.84 3.65
N GLY A 85 4.50 -3.91 3.49
CA GLY A 85 5.21 -3.32 2.37
C GLY A 85 5.04 -4.16 1.10
N VAL A 86 4.63 -3.52 0.00
CA VAL A 86 4.39 -4.15 -1.30
C VAL A 86 5.29 -3.46 -2.34
N PRO A 87 6.32 -4.13 -2.89
CA PRO A 87 7.16 -3.56 -3.94
C PRO A 87 6.36 -3.36 -5.22
N THR A 88 6.40 -2.15 -5.77
CA THR A 88 5.72 -1.78 -7.02
C THR A 88 6.57 -2.12 -8.25
N GLY A 89 5.97 -2.03 -9.44
CA GLY A 89 6.58 -2.43 -10.71
C GLY A 89 6.36 -3.91 -11.01
N GLU A 90 7.39 -4.58 -11.53
CA GLU A 90 7.32 -5.99 -11.91
C GLU A 90 6.91 -6.93 -10.77
N PRO A 91 7.38 -6.77 -9.51
CA PRO A 91 7.00 -7.65 -8.40
C PRO A 91 5.50 -7.66 -8.07
N LEU A 92 4.82 -6.52 -8.22
CA LEU A 92 3.37 -6.39 -8.03
C LEU A 92 2.60 -6.65 -9.34
N GLY A 93 3.26 -6.51 -10.49
CA GLY A 93 2.59 -6.42 -11.79
C GLY A 93 1.84 -5.08 -11.99
N ALA A 94 2.09 -4.09 -11.13
CA ALA A 94 1.47 -2.76 -11.20
C ALA A 94 2.39 -1.63 -10.74
N TRP A 95 2.16 -0.46 -11.29
CA TRP A 95 2.61 0.80 -10.73
C TRP A 95 1.42 1.53 -10.09
N VAL A 96 1.71 2.49 -9.20
CA VAL A 96 0.69 3.21 -8.44
C VAL A 96 0.80 4.70 -8.71
N LEU A 97 -0.32 5.31 -9.08
CA LEU A 97 -0.53 6.75 -8.98
C LEU A 97 -0.93 7.04 -7.53
N ASP A 98 -0.04 7.69 -6.79
CA ASP A 98 -0.20 7.95 -5.37
C ASP A 98 -0.65 9.39 -5.15
N LEU A 99 -1.92 9.54 -4.78
CA LEU A 99 -2.60 10.82 -4.57
C LEU A 99 -2.57 11.15 -3.08
N ASP A 100 -1.57 11.90 -2.67
CA ASP A 100 -1.37 12.31 -1.30
C ASP A 100 -2.16 13.57 -0.94
N ARG A 101 -2.50 13.68 0.35
CA ARG A 101 -3.02 14.89 0.96
C ARG A 101 -2.04 15.38 2.01
N HIS A 102 -1.41 16.53 1.75
CA HIS A 102 -0.48 17.14 2.68
C HIS A 102 -0.48 18.66 2.61
N GLY A 103 -1.10 19.30 3.59
CA GLY A 103 -1.16 20.76 3.68
C GLY A 103 -2.03 21.34 2.57
N ASP A 104 -1.43 22.17 1.72
CA ASP A 104 -2.02 22.79 0.53
C ASP A 104 -1.93 21.92 -0.74
N ARG A 105 -1.28 20.76 -0.64
CA ARG A 105 -1.12 19.81 -1.76
C ARG A 105 -2.16 18.69 -1.64
N ASP A 106 -3.08 18.61 -2.60
CA ASP A 106 -4.06 17.53 -2.73
C ASP A 106 -3.99 16.92 -4.13
N GLY A 107 -3.53 15.67 -4.23
CA GLY A 107 -3.48 14.95 -5.50
C GLY A 107 -4.86 14.70 -6.12
N HIS A 108 -5.93 14.74 -5.33
CA HIS A 108 -7.29 14.57 -5.85
C HIS A 108 -7.75 15.79 -6.66
N ASP A 109 -7.31 17.00 -6.29
CA ASP A 109 -7.61 18.22 -7.05
C ASP A 109 -6.91 18.16 -8.42
N TRP A 110 -5.63 17.77 -8.42
CA TRP A 110 -4.90 17.54 -9.67
C TRP A 110 -5.58 16.48 -10.54
N LEU A 111 -6.00 15.35 -9.94
CA LEU A 111 -6.68 14.31 -10.69
C LEU A 111 -8.01 14.81 -11.28
N ALA A 112 -8.80 15.57 -10.52
CA ALA A 112 -10.05 16.13 -11.01
C ALA A 112 -9.85 17.06 -12.21
N ASP A 113 -8.81 17.91 -12.17
CA ASP A 113 -8.45 18.77 -13.30
C ASP A 113 -8.04 17.96 -14.53
N MET A 114 -7.24 16.89 -14.34
CA MET A 114 -6.83 16.03 -15.45
C MET A 114 -8.01 15.24 -16.03
N GLU A 115 -8.91 14.72 -15.19
CA GLU A 115 -10.11 14.01 -15.64
C GLU A 115 -11.09 14.95 -16.36
N ALA A 116 -11.13 16.25 -16.01
CA ALA A 116 -11.93 17.24 -16.72
C ALA A 116 -11.41 17.52 -18.15
N ILE A 117 -10.09 17.42 -18.36
CA ILE A 117 -9.44 17.66 -19.67
C ILE A 117 -9.47 16.39 -20.53
N HIS A 118 -9.11 15.24 -19.94
CA HIS A 118 -8.81 14.01 -20.67
C HIS A 118 -9.89 12.93 -20.54
N GLY A 119 -10.86 13.13 -19.65
CA GLY A 119 -11.85 12.13 -19.28
C GLY A 119 -11.42 11.29 -18.06
N PRO A 120 -12.36 10.54 -17.47
CA PRO A 120 -12.13 9.82 -16.24
C PRO A 120 -11.09 8.70 -16.38
N LEU A 121 -10.39 8.38 -15.30
CA LEU A 121 -9.63 7.14 -15.19
C LEU A 121 -10.56 5.93 -15.37
N PRO A 122 -10.07 4.84 -15.97
CA PRO A 122 -10.82 3.60 -16.04
C PRO A 122 -11.08 3.05 -14.62
N GLU A 123 -12.08 2.17 -14.52
CA GLU A 123 -12.28 1.40 -13.30
C GLU A 123 -11.07 0.47 -13.08
N THR A 124 -10.43 0.62 -11.93
CA THR A 124 -9.22 -0.10 -11.55
C THR A 124 -9.13 -0.16 -10.03
N ALA A 125 -8.29 -1.05 -9.48
CA ALA A 125 -8.10 -1.15 -8.04
C ALA A 125 -7.68 0.19 -7.42
N ARG A 126 -8.30 0.53 -6.29
CA ARG A 126 -8.01 1.74 -5.50
C ARG A 126 -7.92 1.41 -4.03
N ALA A 127 -7.01 2.08 -3.34
CA ALA A 127 -6.88 1.96 -1.90
C ALA A 127 -6.76 3.31 -1.23
N LYS A 128 -7.52 3.52 -0.17
CA LYS A 128 -7.34 4.68 0.70
C LYS A 128 -6.08 4.50 1.54
N THR A 129 -5.29 5.56 1.67
CA THR A 129 -4.09 5.57 2.51
C THR A 129 -4.40 6.03 3.93
N ALA A 130 -3.51 5.70 4.86
CA ALA A 130 -3.64 6.13 6.26
C ALA A 130 -3.72 7.66 6.43
N ASN A 131 -3.14 8.44 5.50
CA ASN A 131 -3.10 9.90 5.57
C ASN A 131 -4.27 10.57 4.82
N GLY A 132 -5.27 9.81 4.37
CA GLY A 132 -6.40 10.33 3.62
C GLY A 132 -6.15 10.52 2.13
N GLY A 133 -5.01 10.04 1.63
CA GLY A 133 -4.70 9.91 0.20
C GLY A 133 -5.35 8.69 -0.44
N THR A 134 -5.07 8.48 -1.73
CA THR A 134 -5.54 7.33 -2.51
C THR A 134 -4.42 6.77 -3.39
N HIS A 135 -4.16 5.48 -3.30
CA HIS A 135 -3.41 4.72 -4.29
C HIS A 135 -4.35 4.29 -5.41
N VAL A 136 -4.04 4.63 -6.67
CA VAL A 136 -4.71 4.10 -7.86
C VAL A 136 -3.74 3.18 -8.60
N PHE A 137 -4.09 1.91 -8.73
CA PHE A 137 -3.21 0.89 -9.28
C PHE A 137 -3.44 0.72 -10.78
N PHE A 138 -2.37 0.64 -11.57
CA PHE A 138 -2.43 0.34 -12.99
C PHE A 138 -1.43 -0.76 -13.34
N LYS A 139 -1.74 -1.57 -14.35
CA LYS A 139 -0.82 -2.61 -14.83
C LYS A 139 0.57 -2.03 -15.10
N ASN A 140 1.59 -2.81 -14.76
CA ASN A 140 2.97 -2.39 -14.93
C ASN A 140 3.27 -2.05 -16.39
N VAL A 141 3.88 -0.90 -16.61
CA VAL A 141 4.37 -0.45 -17.92
C VAL A 141 5.89 -0.32 -17.81
N GLU A 142 6.61 -0.91 -18.77
CA GLU A 142 8.06 -0.83 -18.80
C GLU A 142 8.52 0.64 -18.85
N GLY A 143 9.51 0.99 -18.03
CA GLY A 143 10.05 2.34 -17.95
C GLY A 143 9.44 3.23 -16.86
N ILE A 144 8.28 2.88 -16.29
CA ILE A 144 7.73 3.63 -15.15
C ILE A 144 8.56 3.35 -13.90
N ARG A 145 9.23 4.41 -13.40
CA ARG A 145 10.05 4.37 -12.19
C ARG A 145 9.34 5.06 -11.01
N ASN A 146 9.88 4.85 -9.81
CA ASN A 146 9.49 5.62 -8.64
C ASN A 146 9.91 7.10 -8.80
N ARG A 147 8.94 8.02 -8.83
CA ARG A 147 9.17 9.47 -8.95
C ARG A 147 8.23 10.21 -8.01
N ALA A 148 8.79 11.03 -7.14
CA ALA A 148 8.01 11.90 -6.26
C ALA A 148 7.73 13.25 -6.94
N ALA A 149 6.66 13.91 -6.51
CA ALA A 149 6.26 15.27 -6.89
C ALA A 149 6.17 15.45 -8.42
N ILE A 150 5.47 14.55 -9.11
CA ILE A 150 5.13 14.74 -10.53
C ILE A 150 4.09 15.84 -10.72
N ALA A 151 3.27 16.07 -9.68
CA ALA A 151 2.41 17.24 -9.49
C ALA A 151 2.21 17.48 -7.98
N PRO A 152 1.60 18.60 -7.54
CA PRO A 152 1.29 18.83 -6.13
C PRO A 152 0.45 17.70 -5.53
N GLY A 153 1.02 16.95 -4.58
CA GLY A 153 0.34 15.82 -3.94
C GLY A 153 0.23 14.58 -4.81
N VAL A 154 1.06 14.45 -5.85
CA VAL A 154 1.03 13.32 -6.78
C VAL A 154 2.43 12.74 -6.95
N ASP A 155 2.53 11.45 -6.68
CA ASP A 155 3.73 10.63 -6.91
C ASP A 155 3.42 9.46 -7.87
N SER A 156 4.43 8.96 -8.56
CA SER A 156 4.39 7.66 -9.24
C SER A 156 5.22 6.64 -8.48
N ARG A 157 4.63 5.53 -8.07
CA ARG A 157 5.34 4.39 -7.46
C ARG A 157 5.44 3.26 -8.47
N GLY A 158 6.50 3.31 -9.27
CA GLY A 158 6.82 2.32 -10.31
C GLY A 158 7.87 1.31 -9.86
N GLN A 159 8.68 0.83 -10.81
CA GLN A 159 9.79 -0.06 -10.53
C GLN A 159 10.75 0.55 -9.48
N ASP A 160 11.25 -0.30 -8.59
CA ASP A 160 12.13 0.04 -7.45
C ASP A 160 11.48 0.90 -6.35
N GLY A 161 10.15 1.10 -6.41
CA GLY A 161 9.33 1.69 -5.36
C GLY A 161 8.59 0.66 -4.52
N TYR A 162 7.86 1.13 -3.52
CA TYR A 162 6.90 0.33 -2.77
C TYR A 162 5.77 1.20 -2.20
N VAL A 163 4.68 0.56 -1.81
CA VAL A 163 3.57 1.14 -1.07
C VAL A 163 3.26 0.31 0.19
N CYS A 164 2.60 0.91 1.18
CA CYS A 164 1.93 0.12 2.21
C CYS A 164 0.61 -0.43 1.65
N GLY A 165 0.42 -1.74 1.77
CA GLY A 165 -0.69 -2.48 1.19
C GLY A 165 -2.01 -2.31 1.97
N PRO A 166 -3.16 -2.37 1.29
CA PRO A 166 -4.49 -2.47 1.91
C PRO A 166 -4.56 -3.56 2.98
N GLY A 167 -5.26 -3.28 4.08
CA GLY A 167 -5.30 -4.13 5.27
C GLY A 167 -4.28 -3.75 6.35
N SER A 168 -3.27 -2.93 6.03
CA SER A 168 -2.30 -2.43 7.02
C SER A 168 -2.93 -1.41 7.97
N VAL A 169 -2.51 -1.42 9.24
CA VAL A 169 -3.01 -0.51 10.29
C VAL A 169 -1.82 0.17 10.99
N MET A 170 -1.81 1.49 11.01
CA MET A 170 -0.84 2.33 11.74
C MET A 170 -1.00 2.15 13.25
N ALA A 171 0.04 2.47 14.03
CA ALA A 171 -0.03 2.38 15.49
C ALA A 171 -1.14 3.21 16.13
N ASP A 172 -1.58 4.29 15.48
CA ASP A 172 -2.67 5.16 15.94
C ASP A 172 -4.07 4.77 15.40
N GLY A 173 -4.17 3.63 14.70
CA GLY A 173 -5.42 3.09 14.20
C GLY A 173 -5.86 3.61 12.83
N ARG A 174 -5.13 4.56 12.22
CA ARG A 174 -5.31 4.89 10.80
C ARG A 174 -5.02 3.64 9.96
N ARG A 175 -5.77 3.41 8.89
CA ARG A 175 -5.68 2.15 8.12
C ARG A 175 -5.63 2.38 6.61
N TYR A 176 -5.01 1.43 5.93
CA TYR A 176 -5.07 1.25 4.49
C TYR A 176 -6.21 0.28 4.17
N GLY A 177 -6.98 0.54 3.13
CA GLY A 177 -8.09 -0.34 2.77
C GLY A 177 -8.54 -0.15 1.33
N TRP A 178 -9.04 -1.23 0.74
CA TRP A 178 -9.63 -1.18 -0.60
C TRP A 178 -10.89 -0.31 -0.59
N VAL A 179 -11.02 0.52 -1.62
CA VAL A 179 -12.15 1.40 -1.81
C VAL A 179 -12.60 1.35 -3.26
N ASP A 180 -13.90 1.46 -3.50
CA ASP A 180 -14.41 1.63 -4.85
C ASP A 180 -14.02 3.02 -5.41
N ARG A 181 -14.50 3.32 -6.63
CA ARG A 181 -14.22 4.60 -7.28
C ARG A 181 -14.69 5.81 -6.47
N ASP A 182 -15.78 5.66 -5.71
CA ASP A 182 -16.37 6.73 -4.91
C ASP A 182 -15.74 6.84 -3.51
N GLY A 183 -14.74 5.98 -3.22
CA GLY A 183 -14.05 5.96 -1.93
C GLY A 183 -14.78 5.13 -0.87
N THR A 184 -15.80 4.34 -1.26
CA THR A 184 -16.54 3.46 -0.35
C THR A 184 -15.70 2.23 -0.03
N PRO A 185 -15.42 1.94 1.25
CA PRO A 185 -14.68 0.75 1.63
C PRO A 185 -15.38 -0.55 1.22
N TYR A 186 -14.61 -1.50 0.71
CA TYR A 186 -15.09 -2.86 0.44
C TYR A 186 -13.96 -3.88 0.70
N GLU A 187 -14.32 -5.15 0.82
CA GLU A 187 -13.36 -6.25 1.04
C GLU A 187 -13.39 -7.19 -0.17
N PRO A 188 -12.44 -7.07 -1.13
CA PRO A 188 -12.36 -7.95 -2.28
C PRO A 188 -12.00 -9.38 -1.87
N VAL A 189 -12.43 -10.33 -2.70
CA VAL A 189 -11.87 -11.69 -2.67
C VAL A 189 -10.54 -11.66 -3.42
N GLY A 190 -9.44 -11.61 -2.68
CA GLY A 190 -8.09 -11.51 -3.25
C GLY A 190 -7.70 -10.07 -3.60
N ILE A 191 -6.76 -9.93 -4.54
CA ILE A 191 -6.31 -8.61 -5.02
C ILE A 191 -7.19 -8.22 -6.22
N PRO A 192 -7.81 -7.03 -6.22
CA PRO A 192 -8.63 -6.58 -7.36
C PRO A 192 -7.81 -6.43 -8.63
N ASP A 193 -8.49 -6.48 -9.78
CA ASP A 193 -7.86 -6.31 -11.08
C ASP A 193 -7.27 -4.90 -11.28
N PHE A 194 -6.16 -4.85 -12.01
CA PHE A 194 -5.54 -3.60 -12.43
C PHE A 194 -5.87 -3.34 -13.90
N ALA A 195 -6.34 -2.14 -14.21
CA ALA A 195 -6.55 -1.68 -15.58
C ALA A 195 -5.24 -1.16 -16.20
N ASP A 196 -5.23 -1.05 -17.52
CA ASP A 196 -4.20 -0.30 -18.24
C ASP A 196 -4.34 1.20 -17.93
N ALA A 197 -3.21 1.88 -17.74
CA ALA A 197 -3.23 3.33 -17.56
C ALA A 197 -3.64 4.04 -18.85
N PRO A 198 -4.44 5.12 -18.80
CA PRO A 198 -4.75 5.89 -20.00
C PRO A 198 -3.50 6.59 -20.52
N GLN A 199 -3.40 6.75 -21.85
CA GLN A 199 -2.19 7.29 -22.50
C GLN A 199 -1.80 8.67 -21.96
N TRP A 200 -2.78 9.54 -21.68
CA TRP A 200 -2.53 10.89 -21.16
C TRP A 200 -1.80 10.90 -19.81
N LEU A 201 -1.90 9.81 -19.04
CA LEU A 201 -1.23 9.68 -17.75
C LEU A 201 0.22 9.17 -17.91
N LEU A 202 0.55 8.64 -19.10
CA LEU A 202 1.87 8.08 -19.44
C LEU A 202 2.75 9.06 -20.23
N ASP A 203 2.15 10.08 -20.85
CA ASP A 203 2.81 11.13 -21.63
C ASP A 203 3.48 12.20 -20.73
#